data_AF-A0A3Q2SZZ4-F1
#
_entry.id   AF-A0A3Q2SZZ4-F1
#
_cell.length_a   1.000
_cell.length_b   1.000
_cell.length_c   1.000
_cell.angle_alpha   90.00
_cell.angle_beta   90.00
_cell.angle_gamma   90.00
#
_symmetry.space_group_name_H-M   'P 1'
#
loop_
_entity.id
_entity.type
_entity.pdbx_description
1 polymer ?
#
loop_
_entity_poly.entity_id
_entity_poly.type
_entity_poly.pdbx_seq_one_letter_code
_entity_poly.pdbx_strand_id
1 'polypeptide(L)'
;MEEAHCDRTEFLSNYLTTVDDIILIPGSLGRIRSRYPNNPKCDDPTDLFIHQILSLRIFNGRFLHPDNLMPILSTFDYRKVPEGRRHCGFSGDHGYDNKINSMQTIFLGYGPTFKFKTKVPAFENIELYNIMCDLLGLKPAPNNGTHGSLNHLLRNPPFRPTMPEEVSRPTASNLVPMATEDLGCSCDEKNKVEDLNRRLRQAIDDNRNLPYGRPAVLFRAKYTILHQSDYISSYSETLFMPLWTSFTVSRQVELSPLPEALSNCVRPDARVPPAFSQSCSNYRAEKHVTYAFLYPPQLSSNLEKKYEAVLITNTVPMYPAFKSELSPDERALVKKYATERNGVNVLVGPIFDYNYDGVRDSAETIREYVSGTTPIPSHYFVVLTSCLDFTQTADSCSGPLSSAAFILPHRPNNDETCNSSEDESHWVEDLMKMHTARVRDVEILTGLDLYRRTSRSYTEILSLKTYMHTYESEI
;
A
#
# COMPACT_ATOMS: atom_id res chain seq x y z
N MET A 1 -10.40 -25.67 -5.69
CA MET A 1 -9.87 -26.46 -6.81
C MET A 1 -10.31 -25.78 -8.09
N GLU A 2 -9.39 -25.58 -9.03
CA GLU A 2 -9.66 -24.94 -10.32
C GLU A 2 -9.68 -25.98 -11.44
N GLU A 3 -10.43 -25.71 -12.51
CA GLU A 3 -10.41 -26.51 -13.73
C GLU A 3 -9.09 -26.28 -14.49
N ALA A 4 -8.34 -27.37 -14.71
CA ALA A 4 -7.04 -27.32 -15.36
C ALA A 4 -6.98 -28.33 -16.52
N HIS A 5 -6.49 -27.87 -17.68
CA HIS A 5 -6.46 -28.62 -18.94
C HIS A 5 -5.11 -28.48 -19.65
N CYS A 6 -4.73 -29.49 -20.44
CA CYS A 6 -3.52 -29.43 -21.29
C CYS A 6 -3.47 -28.24 -22.23
N ASP A 7 -4.65 -27.83 -22.71
CA ASP A 7 -4.77 -26.76 -23.70
C ASP A 7 -4.47 -25.38 -23.10
N ARG A 8 -4.35 -25.30 -21.76
CA ARG A 8 -3.97 -24.10 -20.99
C ARG A 8 -2.62 -24.30 -20.30
N THR A 9 -1.68 -24.94 -20.99
CA THR A 9 -0.30 -25.13 -20.51
C THR A 9 0.65 -24.25 -21.32
N GLU A 10 1.37 -23.37 -20.64
CA GLU A 10 2.44 -22.57 -21.22
C GLU A 10 3.77 -23.30 -21.14
N PHE A 11 4.52 -23.26 -22.24
CA PHE A 11 5.81 -23.95 -22.37
C PHE A 11 6.95 -22.93 -22.48
N LEU A 12 7.90 -22.97 -21.54
CA LEU A 12 9.05 -22.04 -21.55
C LEU A 12 9.89 -22.14 -22.82
N SER A 13 9.91 -23.29 -23.49
CA SER A 13 10.61 -23.47 -24.77
C SER A 13 10.06 -22.59 -25.91
N ASN A 14 8.85 -22.03 -25.76
CA ASN A 14 8.29 -21.10 -26.74
C ASN A 14 8.90 -19.69 -26.58
N TYR A 15 9.46 -19.38 -25.40
CA TYR A 15 9.95 -18.05 -25.04
C TYR A 15 11.48 -18.01 -24.92
N LEU A 16 12.11 -19.13 -24.59
CA LEU A 16 13.53 -19.25 -24.35
C LEU A 16 14.21 -20.12 -25.41
N THR A 17 15.34 -19.63 -25.93
CA THR A 17 16.16 -20.34 -26.93
C THR A 17 16.84 -21.58 -26.34
N THR A 18 17.24 -21.51 -25.06
CA THR A 18 17.86 -22.62 -24.31
C THR A 18 17.18 -22.77 -22.97
N VAL A 19 16.56 -23.91 -22.75
CA VAL A 19 15.95 -24.26 -21.47
C VAL A 19 16.84 -25.25 -20.68
N ASP A 20 17.82 -25.92 -21.30
CA ASP A 20 18.60 -27.00 -20.66
C ASP A 20 19.42 -26.55 -19.45
N ASP A 21 19.72 -25.27 -19.34
CA ASP A 21 20.49 -24.69 -18.24
C ASP A 21 19.64 -24.34 -17.00
N ILE A 22 18.31 -24.51 -17.06
CA ILE A 22 17.40 -24.20 -15.95
C ILE A 22 16.69 -25.43 -15.39
N ILE A 23 16.23 -25.31 -14.14
CA ILE A 23 15.33 -26.22 -13.45
C ILE A 23 14.05 -25.44 -13.15
N LEU A 24 12.93 -25.87 -13.74
CA LEU A 24 11.59 -25.37 -13.44
C LEU A 24 10.88 -26.30 -12.46
N ILE A 25 10.26 -25.74 -11.42
CA ILE A 25 9.19 -26.38 -10.67
C ILE A 25 7.88 -25.99 -11.40
N PRO A 26 7.24 -26.94 -12.11
CA PRO A 26 6.06 -26.66 -12.93
C PRO A 26 4.77 -26.67 -12.11
N GLY A 27 3.66 -26.32 -12.76
CA GLY A 27 2.32 -26.34 -12.16
C GLY A 27 1.61 -24.98 -12.26
N SER A 28 0.65 -24.79 -11.37
CA SER A 28 -0.09 -23.53 -11.14
C SER A 28 0.76 -22.37 -10.61
N LEU A 29 1.99 -22.66 -10.18
CA LEU A 29 3.04 -21.68 -9.92
C LEU A 29 4.36 -22.15 -10.58
N GLY A 30 5.04 -21.26 -11.28
CA GLY A 30 6.35 -21.54 -11.88
C GLY A 30 7.48 -21.04 -10.98
N ARG A 31 8.45 -21.90 -10.63
CA ARG A 31 9.70 -21.44 -9.99
C ARG A 31 10.91 -21.91 -10.77
N ILE A 32 11.76 -20.99 -11.20
CA ILE A 32 12.93 -21.28 -12.04
C ILE A 32 14.20 -21.10 -11.19
N ARG A 33 15.17 -21.99 -11.36
CA ARG A 33 16.53 -21.82 -10.84
C ARG A 33 17.57 -22.33 -11.84
N SER A 34 18.80 -21.85 -11.74
CA SER A 34 19.92 -22.39 -12.53
C SER A 34 20.14 -23.88 -12.22
N ARG A 35 20.42 -24.68 -13.25
CA ARG A 35 20.87 -26.08 -13.11
C ARG A 35 22.30 -26.14 -12.57
N TYR A 36 23.08 -25.09 -12.80
CA TYR A 36 24.46 -24.98 -12.37
C TYR A 36 24.59 -23.88 -11.30
N PRO A 37 24.86 -24.22 -10.04
CA PRO A 37 24.80 -23.28 -8.90
C PRO A 37 25.89 -22.18 -8.87
N ASN A 38 26.79 -22.13 -9.86
CA ASN A 38 27.87 -21.15 -10.00
C ASN A 38 27.96 -20.63 -11.45
N ASN A 39 26.86 -20.61 -12.21
CA ASN A 39 26.88 -20.08 -13.56
C ASN A 39 26.58 -18.58 -13.49
N PRO A 40 27.57 -17.68 -13.66
CA PRO A 40 27.36 -16.24 -13.52
C PRO A 40 26.33 -15.65 -14.50
N LYS A 41 25.97 -16.39 -15.58
CA LYS A 41 24.89 -16.02 -16.49
C LYS A 41 23.47 -16.28 -15.92
N CYS A 42 23.35 -17.08 -14.87
CA CYS A 42 22.10 -17.40 -14.18
C CYS A 42 22.19 -17.20 -12.65
N ASP A 43 23.37 -16.87 -12.12
CA ASP A 43 23.57 -16.42 -10.73
C ASP A 43 23.20 -14.94 -10.57
N ASP A 44 22.97 -14.23 -11.68
CA ASP A 44 22.18 -13.03 -11.72
C ASP A 44 20.77 -13.42 -12.24
N PRO A 45 19.76 -13.55 -11.36
CA PRO A 45 18.38 -13.86 -11.76
C PRO A 45 17.74 -12.75 -12.62
N THR A 46 18.54 -11.77 -13.05
CA THR A 46 18.09 -10.50 -13.56
C THR A 46 17.86 -10.45 -15.08
N ASP A 47 18.43 -11.37 -15.85
CA ASP A 47 18.40 -11.26 -17.32
C ASP A 47 17.46 -12.25 -18.03
N LEU A 48 16.81 -13.18 -17.31
CA LEU A 48 15.74 -14.02 -17.85
C LEU A 48 14.48 -13.87 -17.00
N PHE A 49 13.55 -13.02 -17.46
CA PHE A 49 12.26 -12.76 -16.82
C PHE A 49 12.37 -12.16 -15.39
N ILE A 50 13.03 -11.01 -15.22
CA ILE A 50 12.60 -10.11 -14.14
C ILE A 50 11.32 -9.44 -14.59
N HIS A 51 10.19 -9.99 -14.21
CA HIS A 51 9.18 -9.12 -13.63
C HIS A 51 8.97 -9.56 -12.20
N GLN A 52 9.55 -8.76 -11.30
CA GLN A 52 9.23 -8.70 -9.88
C GLN A 52 7.71 -8.55 -9.72
N ILE A 53 7.00 -9.67 -9.64
CA ILE A 53 5.56 -9.72 -9.44
C ILE A 53 5.25 -10.84 -8.46
N LEU A 54 5.37 -10.49 -7.19
CA LEU A 54 4.42 -10.91 -6.19
C LEU A 54 3.87 -9.61 -5.62
N SER A 55 2.55 -9.41 -5.67
CA SER A 55 1.96 -8.38 -4.81
C SER A 55 2.44 -8.65 -3.39
N LEU A 56 3.01 -7.66 -2.71
CA LEU A 56 3.54 -7.80 -1.36
C LEU A 56 2.43 -8.33 -0.43
N ARG A 57 2.41 -9.64 -0.24
CA ARG A 57 1.48 -10.37 0.61
C ARG A 57 2.30 -11.30 1.48
N ILE A 58 2.19 -11.12 2.79
CA ILE A 58 2.98 -11.87 3.77
C ILE A 58 2.60 -13.35 3.67
N PHE A 59 3.48 -14.17 3.08
CA PHE A 59 3.40 -15.62 3.10
C PHE A 59 4.52 -16.15 4.03
N ASN A 60 4.16 -16.76 5.16
CA ASN A 60 5.10 -17.48 6.06
C ASN A 60 6.33 -16.69 6.58
N GLY A 61 6.19 -15.39 6.86
CA GLY A 61 7.25 -14.61 7.54
C GLY A 61 8.55 -14.46 6.74
N ARG A 62 8.51 -14.68 5.42
CA ARG A 62 9.55 -14.37 4.44
C ARG A 62 8.85 -13.99 3.15
N PHE A 63 9.12 -12.83 2.56
CA PHE A 63 8.69 -12.62 1.18
C PHE A 63 9.54 -13.56 0.33
N LEU A 64 8.88 -14.28 -0.55
CA LEU A 64 9.59 -15.07 -1.53
C LEU A 64 10.40 -14.10 -2.38
N HIS A 65 11.63 -14.51 -2.71
CA HIS A 65 12.40 -13.88 -3.77
C HIS A 65 11.49 -13.70 -5.00
N PRO A 66 11.60 -12.57 -5.71
CA PRO A 66 10.71 -12.24 -6.81
C PRO A 66 11.00 -13.11 -8.03
N ASP A 67 10.36 -14.28 -8.06
CA ASP A 67 10.31 -15.14 -9.24
C ASP A 67 8.84 -15.34 -9.62
N ASN A 68 8.42 -14.51 -10.58
CA ASN A 68 7.29 -14.62 -11.52
C ASN A 68 5.98 -15.30 -11.05
N LEU A 69 4.94 -14.48 -10.87
CA LEU A 69 3.54 -14.90 -11.09
C LEU A 69 2.87 -13.96 -12.08
N MET A 70 2.63 -14.45 -13.29
CA MET A 70 1.60 -13.89 -14.17
C MET A 70 0.23 -14.33 -13.61
N PRO A 71 -0.80 -13.47 -13.57
CA PRO A 71 -2.16 -13.82 -13.17
C PRO A 71 -2.90 -14.63 -14.25
N ILE A 72 -2.19 -15.46 -14.99
CA ILE A 72 -2.78 -16.30 -16.03
C ILE A 72 -3.11 -17.62 -15.35
N LEU A 73 -4.38 -18.05 -15.47
CA LEU A 73 -4.87 -19.40 -15.16
C LEU A 73 -4.27 -20.44 -16.13
N SER A 74 -2.94 -20.44 -16.23
CA SER A 74 -2.15 -21.31 -17.06
C SER A 74 -1.21 -22.12 -16.18
N THR A 75 -0.99 -23.36 -16.59
CA THR A 75 -0.05 -24.26 -15.95
C THR A 75 1.30 -24.11 -16.66
N PHE A 76 2.42 -24.02 -15.96
CA PHE A 76 3.74 -23.90 -16.60
C PHE A 76 4.42 -25.27 -16.73
N ASP A 77 4.98 -25.59 -17.89
CA ASP A 77 5.81 -26.79 -18.13
C ASP A 77 7.08 -26.43 -18.93
N TYR A 78 8.12 -27.24 -18.75
CA TYR A 78 9.42 -27.13 -19.40
C TYR A 78 9.48 -27.88 -20.75
N ARG A 79 8.71 -28.96 -20.88
CA ARG A 79 8.89 -29.91 -22.00
C ARG A 79 8.57 -29.25 -23.34
N LYS A 80 9.29 -29.62 -24.42
CA LYS A 80 8.90 -29.25 -25.79
C LYS A 80 7.43 -29.57 -26.02
N VAL A 81 6.72 -28.69 -26.73
CA VAL A 81 5.33 -28.91 -27.16
C VAL A 81 5.25 -30.31 -27.78
N PRO A 82 4.51 -31.24 -27.16
CA PRO A 82 4.40 -32.60 -27.66
C PRO A 82 3.64 -32.60 -28.98
N GLU A 83 4.15 -33.30 -30.01
CA GLU A 83 3.40 -33.48 -31.25
C GLU A 83 2.19 -34.42 -31.02
N GLY A 84 0.97 -33.88 -31.07
CA GLY A 84 -0.31 -34.61 -30.97
C GLY A 84 -1.21 -34.20 -29.78
N ARG A 85 -2.49 -34.57 -29.83
CA ARG A 85 -3.46 -34.32 -28.74
C ARG A 85 -3.04 -35.06 -27.47
N ARG A 86 -2.79 -34.35 -26.37
CA ARG A 86 -2.53 -34.94 -25.06
C ARG A 86 -3.77 -34.99 -24.17
N HIS A 87 -3.84 -36.06 -23.39
CA HIS A 87 -4.64 -36.18 -22.18
C HIS A 87 -3.69 -35.96 -20.99
N CYS A 88 -3.92 -34.94 -20.16
CA CYS A 88 -3.00 -34.55 -19.10
C CYS A 88 -3.09 -35.44 -17.86
N GLY A 89 -4.02 -36.40 -17.83
CA GLY A 89 -4.27 -37.25 -16.67
C GLY A 89 -4.83 -36.49 -15.45
N PHE A 90 -5.05 -35.18 -15.57
CA PHE A 90 -5.72 -34.32 -14.61
C PHE A 90 -6.77 -33.46 -15.31
N SER A 91 -7.80 -33.06 -14.56
CA SER A 91 -8.85 -32.12 -14.99
C SER A 91 -9.05 -30.99 -13.99
N GLY A 92 -8.19 -30.91 -12.98
CA GLY A 92 -8.19 -29.85 -11.99
C GLY A 92 -6.87 -29.77 -11.25
N ASP A 93 -6.52 -28.56 -10.84
CA ASP A 93 -5.29 -28.25 -10.12
C ASP A 93 -5.53 -27.12 -9.10
N HIS A 94 -4.54 -26.84 -8.27
CA HIS A 94 -4.54 -25.75 -7.30
C HIS A 94 -3.13 -25.22 -7.06
N GLY A 95 -3.01 -24.08 -6.40
CA GLY A 95 -1.71 -23.41 -6.11
C GLY A 95 -1.54 -22.07 -6.83
N TYR A 96 -2.57 -21.62 -7.54
CA TYR A 96 -2.71 -20.26 -8.04
C TYR A 96 -2.83 -19.24 -6.89
N ASP A 97 -2.95 -17.96 -7.24
CA ASP A 97 -3.16 -16.86 -6.30
C ASP A 97 -4.30 -17.18 -5.31
N ASN A 98 -4.01 -17.00 -4.01
CA ASN A 98 -4.90 -17.30 -2.91
C ASN A 98 -6.17 -16.43 -2.86
N LYS A 99 -6.22 -15.32 -3.61
CA LYS A 99 -7.43 -14.48 -3.71
C LYS A 99 -8.49 -15.10 -4.63
N ILE A 100 -8.08 -15.88 -5.63
CA ILE A 100 -8.97 -16.46 -6.64
C ILE A 100 -10.08 -17.28 -5.97
N ASN A 101 -11.32 -17.08 -6.43
CA ASN A 101 -12.51 -17.73 -5.84
C ASN A 101 -12.38 -19.26 -5.77
N SER A 102 -11.81 -19.90 -6.79
CA SER A 102 -11.61 -21.35 -6.83
C SER A 102 -10.55 -21.85 -5.84
N MET A 103 -9.66 -20.98 -5.34
CA MET A 103 -8.64 -21.32 -4.32
C MET A 103 -9.15 -21.14 -2.89
N GLN A 104 -10.34 -20.54 -2.70
CA GLN A 104 -10.95 -20.43 -1.38
C GLN A 104 -11.29 -21.81 -0.81
N THR A 105 -11.20 -21.95 0.52
CA THR A 105 -11.45 -23.21 1.22
C THR A 105 -12.52 -23.07 2.29
N ILE A 106 -12.94 -24.20 2.85
CA ILE A 106 -14.01 -24.27 3.85
C ILE A 106 -13.45 -24.09 5.27
N PHE A 107 -14.24 -23.43 6.11
CA PHE A 107 -14.08 -23.44 7.55
C PHE A 107 -15.43 -23.69 8.22
N LEU A 108 -15.48 -24.65 9.14
CA LEU A 108 -16.66 -24.94 9.96
C LEU A 108 -16.23 -25.19 11.41
N GLY A 109 -16.52 -24.24 12.29
CA GLY A 109 -16.33 -24.41 13.73
C GLY A 109 -17.59 -24.96 14.40
N TYR A 110 -17.49 -26.13 15.02
CA TYR A 110 -18.57 -26.71 15.84
C TYR A 110 -18.03 -27.15 17.20
N GLY A 111 -18.74 -26.76 18.26
CA GLY A 111 -18.38 -27.12 19.63
C GLY A 111 -18.97 -26.16 20.65
N PRO A 112 -18.77 -26.43 21.96
CA PRO A 112 -19.32 -25.62 23.03
C PRO A 112 -18.79 -24.17 23.02
N THR A 113 -17.56 -23.96 22.54
CA THR A 113 -16.91 -22.64 22.55
C THR A 113 -17.28 -21.78 21.36
N PHE A 114 -17.66 -22.36 20.22
CA PHE A 114 -18.07 -21.63 19.02
C PHE A 114 -19.52 -21.11 19.13
N LYS A 115 -19.80 -19.95 18.54
CA LYS A 115 -21.17 -19.41 18.46
C LYS A 115 -22.08 -20.33 17.65
N PHE A 116 -23.36 -20.39 18.03
CA PHE A 116 -24.35 -21.22 17.36
C PHE A 116 -24.91 -20.52 16.11
N LYS A 117 -25.13 -21.28 15.02
CA LYS A 117 -25.79 -20.81 13.78
C LYS A 117 -25.32 -19.42 13.31
N THR A 118 -24.01 -19.19 13.36
CA THR A 118 -23.41 -17.90 13.04
C THR A 118 -22.62 -18.01 11.75
N LYS A 119 -22.95 -17.18 10.76
CA LYS A 119 -22.12 -16.98 9.56
C LYS A 119 -21.12 -15.85 9.86
N VAL A 120 -19.86 -16.06 9.52
CA VAL A 120 -18.79 -15.08 9.69
C VAL A 120 -18.22 -14.65 8.33
N PRO A 121 -17.59 -13.46 8.22
CA PRO A 121 -16.87 -13.07 7.02
C PRO A 121 -15.72 -14.03 6.68
N ALA A 122 -15.22 -13.98 5.44
CA ALA A 122 -13.99 -14.66 5.08
C ALA A 122 -12.81 -14.14 5.91
N PHE A 123 -11.87 -15.03 6.21
CA PHE A 123 -10.65 -14.73 6.95
C PHE A 123 -9.53 -15.68 6.51
N GLU A 124 -8.28 -15.32 6.81
CA GLU A 124 -7.13 -16.11 6.40
C GLU A 124 -6.81 -17.24 7.38
N ASN A 125 -6.37 -18.39 6.86
CA ASN A 125 -6.06 -19.57 7.67
C ASN A 125 -4.93 -19.35 8.69
N ILE A 126 -4.07 -18.35 8.49
CA ILE A 126 -3.01 -17.96 9.44
C ILE A 126 -3.57 -17.56 10.81
N GLU A 127 -4.83 -17.11 10.86
CA GLU A 127 -5.52 -16.70 12.09
C GLU A 127 -5.94 -17.90 12.96
N LEU A 128 -6.04 -19.10 12.37
CA LEU A 128 -6.55 -20.30 13.06
C LEU A 128 -5.64 -20.80 14.18
N TYR A 129 -4.32 -20.58 14.09
CA TYR A 129 -3.40 -20.99 15.14
C TYR A 129 -3.73 -20.33 16.49
N ASN A 130 -4.01 -19.03 16.48
CA ASN A 130 -4.40 -18.29 17.68
C ASN A 130 -5.72 -18.82 18.25
N ILE A 131 -6.70 -19.13 17.40
CA ILE A 131 -7.98 -19.74 17.82
C ILE A 131 -7.77 -21.12 18.45
N MET A 132 -6.94 -21.98 17.84
CA MET A 132 -6.64 -23.30 18.42
C MET A 132 -5.96 -23.18 19.78
N CYS A 133 -5.03 -22.23 19.95
CA CYS A 133 -4.43 -21.93 21.24
C CYS A 133 -5.47 -21.46 22.27
N ASP A 134 -6.36 -20.54 21.88
CA ASP A 134 -7.45 -20.05 22.74
C ASP A 134 -8.39 -21.18 23.19
N LEU A 135 -8.76 -22.09 22.29
CA LEU A 135 -9.61 -23.24 22.61
C LEU A 135 -8.96 -24.23 23.57
N LEU A 136 -7.63 -24.34 23.54
CA LEU A 136 -6.84 -25.24 24.40
C LEU A 136 -6.32 -24.57 25.67
N GLY A 137 -6.56 -23.27 25.86
CA GLY A 137 -6.00 -22.50 26.98
C GLY A 137 -4.48 -22.33 26.91
N LEU A 138 -3.91 -22.34 25.70
CA LEU A 138 -2.48 -22.20 25.45
C LEU A 138 -2.12 -20.75 25.12
N LYS A 139 -0.91 -20.34 25.49
CA LYS A 139 -0.30 -19.12 24.97
C LYS A 139 0.29 -19.42 23.57
N PRO A 140 -0.15 -18.74 22.50
CA PRO A 140 0.41 -18.97 21.17
C PRO A 140 1.89 -18.55 21.12
N ALA A 141 2.69 -19.28 20.34
CA ALA A 141 4.02 -18.84 19.94
C ALA A 141 3.92 -17.64 18.95
N PRO A 142 4.99 -16.85 18.75
CA PRO A 142 5.00 -15.79 17.75
C PRO A 142 4.60 -16.33 16.37
N ASN A 143 3.63 -15.68 15.74
CA ASN A 143 3.05 -16.08 14.46
C ASN A 143 2.50 -14.85 13.72
N ASN A 144 2.10 -15.02 12.45
CA ASN A 144 1.61 -13.91 11.61
C ASN A 144 0.12 -13.58 11.82
N GLY A 145 -0.63 -14.40 12.57
CA GLY A 145 -2.04 -14.14 12.86
C GLY A 145 -2.22 -12.98 13.84
N THR A 146 -3.28 -12.20 13.65
CA THR A 146 -3.63 -11.07 14.52
C THR A 146 -4.51 -11.55 15.67
N HIS A 147 -3.90 -11.91 16.81
CA HIS A 147 -4.61 -12.48 17.96
C HIS A 147 -5.78 -11.57 18.41
N GLY A 148 -7.00 -12.11 18.41
CA GLY A 148 -8.22 -11.38 18.72
C GLY A 148 -9.08 -10.99 17.50
N SER A 149 -8.52 -11.04 16.27
CA SER A 149 -9.25 -10.79 15.01
C SER A 149 -10.46 -11.71 14.84
N LEU A 150 -10.35 -12.95 15.30
CA LEU A 150 -11.39 -13.99 15.21
C LEU A 150 -12.18 -14.18 16.52
N ASN A 151 -12.08 -13.26 17.49
CA ASN A 151 -12.85 -13.36 18.74
C ASN A 151 -14.37 -13.43 18.50
N HIS A 152 -14.85 -12.88 17.39
CA HIS A 152 -16.25 -12.91 17.01
C HIS A 152 -16.77 -14.32 16.66
N LEU A 153 -15.91 -15.33 16.47
CA LEU A 153 -16.28 -16.75 16.29
C LEU A 153 -16.66 -17.43 17.62
N LEU A 154 -16.12 -16.95 18.74
CA LEU A 154 -16.21 -17.59 20.04
C LEU A 154 -17.33 -16.99 20.90
N ARG A 155 -17.97 -17.81 21.73
CA ARG A 155 -18.99 -17.35 22.70
C ARG A 155 -18.36 -16.53 23.82
N ASN A 156 -17.26 -17.05 24.36
CA ASN A 156 -16.50 -16.46 25.47
C ASN A 156 -15.00 -16.46 25.08
N PRO A 157 -14.53 -15.45 24.32
CA PRO A 157 -13.13 -15.40 23.91
C PRO A 157 -12.21 -15.24 25.12
N PRO A 158 -11.21 -16.12 25.31
CA PRO A 158 -10.31 -16.05 26.46
C PRO A 158 -9.29 -14.91 26.32
N PHE A 159 -8.88 -14.59 25.09
CA PHE A 159 -7.96 -13.51 24.81
C PHE A 159 -8.66 -12.15 24.68
N ARG A 160 -8.12 -11.15 25.38
CA ARG A 160 -8.56 -9.75 25.31
C ARG A 160 -7.43 -8.91 24.71
N PRO A 161 -7.50 -8.53 23.43
CA PRO A 161 -6.44 -7.74 22.82
C PRO A 161 -6.35 -6.36 23.47
N THR A 162 -5.13 -5.87 23.60
CA THR A 162 -4.83 -4.50 24.05
C THR A 162 -4.18 -3.73 22.93
N MET A 163 -4.58 -2.46 22.78
CA MET A 163 -4.01 -1.59 21.76
C MET A 163 -2.51 -1.36 22.02
N PRO A 164 -1.63 -1.47 21.01
CA PRO A 164 -0.20 -1.21 21.16
C PRO A 164 0.06 0.18 21.73
N GLU A 165 1.05 0.30 22.60
CA GLU A 165 1.49 1.61 23.08
C GLU A 165 2.24 2.36 21.98
N GLU A 166 1.93 3.65 21.85
CA GLU A 166 2.67 4.50 20.93
C GLU A 166 4.09 4.73 21.44
N VAL A 167 5.09 4.47 20.59
CA VAL A 167 6.50 4.60 20.94
C VAL A 167 6.98 6.04 20.77
N SER A 168 6.55 6.71 19.71
CA SER A 168 6.94 8.09 19.42
C SER A 168 5.71 9.00 19.33
N ARG A 169 5.68 10.02 20.20
CA ARG A 169 4.69 11.09 20.15
C ARG A 169 5.16 12.19 19.20
N PRO A 170 4.24 12.93 18.55
CA PRO A 170 4.63 14.03 17.68
C PRO A 170 5.29 15.16 18.47
N THR A 171 6.34 15.74 17.89
CA THR A 171 6.97 16.97 18.38
C THR A 171 6.02 18.15 18.17
N ALA A 172 6.04 19.12 19.09
CA ALA A 172 5.28 20.35 18.90
C ALA A 172 5.82 21.13 17.69
N SER A 173 4.93 21.52 16.78
CA SER A 173 5.27 22.43 15.67
C SER A 173 5.50 23.83 16.25
N ASN A 174 6.76 24.15 16.54
CA ASN A 174 7.16 25.50 16.94
C ASN A 174 7.70 26.25 15.73
N LEU A 175 7.36 27.53 15.62
CA LEU A 175 7.92 28.41 14.59
C LEU A 175 9.44 28.51 14.80
N VAL A 176 10.21 28.07 13.81
CA VAL A 176 11.66 28.29 13.76
C VAL A 176 11.90 29.55 12.92
N PRO A 177 12.82 30.45 13.33
CA PRO A 177 13.22 31.57 12.48
C PRO A 177 13.66 31.05 11.11
N MET A 178 13.18 31.66 10.02
CA MET A 178 13.58 31.28 8.66
C MET A 178 15.10 31.32 8.54
N ALA A 179 15.74 30.15 8.47
CA ALA A 179 17.12 30.05 8.03
C ALA A 179 17.16 30.31 6.51
N THR A 180 18.20 31.01 6.09
CA THR A 180 18.41 31.54 4.73
C THR A 180 19.02 30.51 3.77
N GLU A 181 18.76 29.22 3.97
CA GLU A 181 19.22 28.19 3.02
C GLU A 181 18.24 28.08 1.86
N ASP A 182 18.75 28.32 0.65
CA ASP A 182 17.97 28.25 -0.58
C ASP A 182 17.78 26.78 -1.00
N LEU A 183 16.56 26.28 -0.85
CA LEU A 183 16.16 24.93 -1.27
C LEU A 183 15.99 24.80 -2.80
N GLY A 184 16.21 25.90 -3.56
CA GLY A 184 16.08 25.94 -5.01
C GLY A 184 14.64 25.85 -5.53
N CYS A 185 13.66 25.97 -4.65
CA CYS A 185 12.24 25.85 -4.98
C CYS A 185 11.67 27.18 -5.51
N SER A 186 10.80 27.13 -6.51
CA SER A 186 10.24 28.33 -7.15
C SER A 186 8.73 28.23 -7.32
N CYS A 187 8.04 29.34 -7.04
CA CYS A 187 6.63 29.56 -7.37
C CYS A 187 6.43 31.02 -7.75
N ASP A 188 5.61 31.29 -8.77
CA ASP A 188 5.57 32.60 -9.42
C ASP A 188 4.87 33.70 -8.60
N GLU A 189 4.07 33.38 -7.57
CA GLU A 189 3.39 34.38 -6.72
C GLU A 189 4.10 34.62 -5.37
N LYS A 190 5.15 35.45 -5.37
CA LYS A 190 5.86 35.87 -4.14
C LYS A 190 5.04 36.77 -3.20
N ASN A 191 4.04 37.49 -3.72
CA ASN A 191 3.34 38.57 -3.01
C ASN A 191 2.32 38.13 -1.94
N LYS A 192 2.03 36.82 -1.81
CA LYS A 192 1.07 36.28 -0.82
C LYS A 192 1.69 35.29 0.17
N VAL A 193 3.00 35.07 0.10
CA VAL A 193 3.69 34.01 0.87
C VAL A 193 3.54 34.23 2.38
N GLU A 194 3.65 35.47 2.87
CA GLU A 194 3.50 35.79 4.29
C GLU A 194 2.08 35.58 4.82
N ASP A 195 1.04 35.93 4.06
CA ASP A 195 -0.35 35.68 4.44
C ASP A 195 -0.65 34.19 4.48
N LEU A 196 -0.21 33.44 3.47
CA LEU A 196 -0.35 31.98 3.41
C LEU A 196 0.37 31.31 4.60
N ASN A 197 1.58 31.75 4.93
CA ASN A 197 2.34 31.22 6.08
C ASN A 197 1.72 31.60 7.44
N ARG A 198 0.94 32.69 7.49
CA ARG A 198 0.17 33.05 8.70
C ARG A 198 -1.05 32.14 8.89
N ARG A 199 -1.68 31.67 7.81
CA ARG A 199 -2.86 30.78 7.88
C ARG A 199 -2.53 29.35 8.31
N LEU A 200 -1.34 28.85 7.97
CA LEU A 200 -0.80 27.59 8.50
C LEU A 200 -0.68 27.55 10.05
N ARG A 201 -0.97 28.66 10.74
CA ARG A 201 -0.91 28.83 12.20
C ARG A 201 -2.26 28.68 12.90
N GLN A 202 -3.36 28.50 12.17
CA GLN A 202 -4.69 28.38 12.76
C GLN A 202 -4.97 26.94 13.15
N ALA A 203 -5.62 26.73 14.30
CA ALA A 203 -6.11 25.42 14.71
C ALA A 203 -7.21 24.97 13.74
N ILE A 204 -7.02 23.80 13.14
CA ILE A 204 -7.97 23.19 12.21
C ILE A 204 -8.69 22.06 12.94
N ASP A 205 -9.96 21.83 12.61
CA ASP A 205 -10.72 20.70 13.13
C ASP A 205 -10.16 19.39 12.55
N ASP A 206 -9.42 18.65 13.39
CA ASP A 206 -8.83 17.36 13.03
C ASP A 206 -9.87 16.32 12.63
N ASN A 207 -11.12 16.44 13.09
CA ASN A 207 -12.10 15.38 12.96
C ASN A 207 -12.46 15.07 11.49
N ARG A 208 -12.39 16.06 10.60
CA ARG A 208 -12.74 15.84 9.19
C ARG A 208 -11.71 14.96 8.48
N ASN A 209 -10.42 15.25 8.64
CA ASN A 209 -9.34 14.58 7.91
C ASN A 209 -8.67 13.46 8.71
N LEU A 210 -8.97 13.33 10.01
CA LEU A 210 -8.57 12.21 10.87
C LEU A 210 -9.77 11.64 11.64
N PRO A 211 -10.87 11.23 10.97
CA PRO A 211 -12.10 10.76 11.64
C PRO A 211 -11.88 9.53 12.53
N TYR A 212 -10.82 8.75 12.27
CA TYR A 212 -10.48 7.53 13.01
C TYR A 212 -9.27 7.69 13.95
N GLY A 213 -8.87 8.94 14.18
CA GLY A 213 -7.67 9.31 14.92
C GLY A 213 -6.39 9.19 14.09
N ARG A 214 -5.35 9.91 14.51
CA ARG A 214 -4.03 9.84 13.88
C ARG A 214 -3.42 8.43 14.02
N PRO A 215 -2.74 7.90 12.98
CA PRO A 215 -1.90 6.72 13.13
C PRO A 215 -0.85 6.92 14.24
N ALA A 216 -0.70 5.92 15.11
CA ALA A 216 0.37 5.92 16.11
C ALA A 216 1.66 5.37 15.52
N VAL A 217 2.80 5.92 15.93
CA VAL A 217 4.12 5.49 15.46
C VAL A 217 4.72 4.49 16.46
N LEU A 218 4.90 3.24 16.03
CA LEU A 218 5.34 2.11 16.87
C LEU A 218 6.87 1.90 16.88
N PHE A 219 7.63 2.86 16.35
CA PHE A 219 9.09 2.85 16.34
C PHE A 219 9.63 4.20 16.82
N ARG A 220 10.93 4.27 17.12
CA ARG A 220 11.59 5.52 17.52
C ARG A 220 11.74 6.44 16.31
N ALA A 221 11.07 7.59 16.34
CA ALA A 221 11.08 8.56 15.26
C ALA A 221 10.93 9.99 15.81
N LYS A 222 11.46 10.96 15.06
CA LYS A 222 11.16 12.38 15.27
C LYS A 222 10.28 12.85 14.14
N TYR A 223 9.06 13.23 14.48
CA TYR A 223 8.08 13.68 13.49
C TYR A 223 7.17 14.75 14.09
N THR A 224 6.55 15.54 13.22
CA THR A 224 5.63 16.62 13.59
C THR A 224 4.34 16.47 12.79
N ILE A 225 3.19 16.73 13.43
CA ILE A 225 1.92 16.81 12.71
C ILE A 225 1.80 18.19 12.06
N LEU A 226 1.60 18.20 10.75
CA LEU A 226 1.35 19.40 9.97
C LEU A 226 -0.12 19.42 9.57
N HIS A 227 -0.81 20.49 9.94
CA HIS A 227 -2.22 20.69 9.60
C HIS A 227 -2.33 21.62 8.40
N GLN A 228 -3.21 21.26 7.47
CA GLN A 228 -3.63 22.06 6.32
C GLN A 228 -5.15 21.99 6.21
N SER A 229 -5.73 22.86 5.39
CA SER A 229 -7.19 22.99 5.28
C SER A 229 -7.86 21.72 4.75
N ASP A 230 -7.22 21.05 3.77
CA ASP A 230 -7.79 19.89 3.09
C ASP A 230 -7.10 18.56 3.44
N TYR A 231 -5.99 18.58 4.18
CA TYR A 231 -5.25 17.38 4.58
C TYR A 231 -4.46 17.59 5.88
N ILE A 232 -4.05 16.50 6.51
CA ILE A 232 -3.17 16.49 7.68
C ILE A 232 -2.05 15.49 7.40
N SER A 233 -0.80 15.83 7.68
CA SER A 233 0.33 14.94 7.46
C SER A 233 1.22 14.80 8.70
N SER A 234 1.94 13.67 8.78
CA SER A 234 2.94 13.40 9.81
C SER A 234 4.33 13.49 9.19
N TYR A 235 4.99 14.63 9.31
CA TYR A 235 6.28 14.90 8.67
C TYR A 235 7.45 14.35 9.49
N SER A 236 8.28 13.48 8.90
CA SER A 236 9.47 12.92 9.52
C SER A 236 10.70 13.80 9.27
N GLU A 237 11.35 14.26 10.34
CA GLU A 237 12.59 15.04 10.25
C GLU A 237 13.78 14.19 9.77
N THR A 238 13.70 12.86 9.91
CA THR A 238 14.79 11.96 9.53
C THR A 238 14.66 11.43 8.11
N LEU A 239 13.44 11.35 7.58
CA LEU A 239 13.20 10.89 6.20
C LEU A 239 12.96 12.07 5.24
N PHE A 240 12.88 13.30 5.77
CA PHE A 240 12.56 14.52 5.02
C PHE A 240 11.23 14.46 4.25
N MET A 241 10.28 13.63 4.70
CA MET A 241 8.98 13.44 4.04
C MET A 241 7.91 12.97 5.04
N PRO A 242 6.62 13.03 4.68
CA PRO A 242 5.57 12.46 5.52
C PRO A 242 5.69 10.94 5.68
N LEU A 243 5.49 10.46 6.91
CA LEU A 243 5.20 9.04 7.18
C LEU A 243 3.82 8.65 6.66
N TRP A 244 2.88 9.59 6.73
CA TRP A 244 1.53 9.47 6.20
C TRP A 244 0.91 10.84 5.97
N THR A 245 -0.04 10.91 5.06
CA THR A 245 -0.91 12.06 4.78
C THR A 245 -2.35 11.56 4.75
N SER A 246 -3.25 12.22 5.47
CA SER A 246 -4.67 11.88 5.52
C SER A 246 -5.57 13.03 5.10
N PHE A 247 -6.60 12.72 4.33
CA PHE A 247 -7.58 13.67 3.83
C PHE A 247 -8.91 12.99 3.55
N THR A 248 -10.01 13.73 3.63
CA THR A 248 -11.35 13.19 3.37
C THR A 248 -11.98 13.85 2.14
N VAL A 249 -12.35 13.01 1.19
CA VAL A 249 -12.97 13.39 -0.08
C VAL A 249 -14.47 13.14 0.00
N SER A 250 -15.26 14.19 -0.22
CA SER A 250 -16.72 14.12 -0.24
C SER A 250 -17.26 13.50 -1.53
N ARG A 251 -18.49 13.01 -1.50
CA ARG A 251 -19.20 12.46 -2.67
C ARG A 251 -19.23 13.39 -3.88
N GLN A 252 -19.36 14.71 -3.68
CA GLN A 252 -19.47 15.71 -4.73
C GLN A 252 -18.11 16.33 -5.13
N VAL A 253 -17.00 15.61 -4.96
CA VAL A 253 -15.68 16.15 -5.29
C VAL A 253 -15.56 16.50 -6.78
N GLU A 254 -15.13 17.73 -7.05
CA GLU A 254 -14.75 18.17 -8.39
C GLU A 254 -13.23 18.23 -8.50
N LEU A 255 -12.69 17.52 -9.48
CA LEU A 255 -11.27 17.60 -9.82
C LEU A 255 -11.04 18.87 -10.62
N SER A 256 -10.32 19.83 -10.04
CA SER A 256 -10.02 21.08 -10.71
C SER A 256 -8.57 21.06 -11.22
N PRO A 257 -8.30 21.37 -12.51
CA PRO A 257 -6.95 21.33 -13.05
C PRO A 257 -6.03 22.29 -12.29
N LEU A 258 -4.75 21.92 -12.22
CA LEU A 258 -3.75 22.77 -11.60
C LEU A 258 -3.45 23.95 -12.55
N PRO A 259 -3.55 25.22 -12.10
CA PRO A 259 -3.16 26.36 -12.92
C PRO A 259 -1.69 26.25 -13.36
N GLU A 260 -1.36 26.80 -14.53
CA GLU A 260 0.00 26.72 -15.09
C GLU A 260 1.07 27.26 -14.12
N ALA A 261 0.75 28.34 -13.40
CA ALA A 261 1.59 28.93 -12.36
C ALA A 261 1.92 27.96 -11.19
N LEU A 262 1.14 26.90 -11.02
CA LEU A 262 1.32 25.89 -9.98
C LEU A 262 1.89 24.56 -10.50
N SER A 263 1.96 24.34 -11.81
CA SER A 263 2.34 23.05 -12.40
C SER A 263 3.74 22.56 -12.01
N ASN A 264 4.68 23.48 -11.83
CA ASN A 264 6.06 23.21 -11.38
C ASN A 264 6.42 23.95 -10.08
N CYS A 265 5.39 24.31 -9.32
CA CYS A 265 5.53 25.09 -8.09
C CYS A 265 5.76 24.16 -6.89
N VAL A 266 6.83 24.43 -6.13
CA VAL A 266 7.04 23.87 -4.80
C VAL A 266 7.37 25.01 -3.85
N ARG A 267 6.68 25.06 -2.72
CA ARG A 267 6.84 26.10 -1.70
C ARG A 267 7.54 25.56 -0.46
N PRO A 268 8.59 26.22 0.05
CA PRO A 268 9.11 25.92 1.37
C PRO A 268 8.03 26.04 2.45
N ASP A 269 8.04 25.14 3.43
CA ASP A 269 7.13 25.20 4.58
C ASP A 269 7.82 25.90 5.75
N ALA A 270 7.30 27.05 6.17
CA ALA A 270 7.89 27.85 7.25
C ALA A 270 7.89 27.16 8.63
N ARG A 271 7.15 26.04 8.79
CA ARG A 271 7.12 25.26 10.03
C ARG A 271 8.26 24.25 10.14
N VAL A 272 8.91 23.93 9.03
CA VAL A 272 10.00 22.95 8.97
C VAL A 272 11.30 23.65 8.55
N PRO A 273 12.37 23.58 9.34
CA PRO A 273 13.65 24.17 8.96
C PRO A 273 14.21 23.60 7.65
N PRO A 274 14.99 24.39 6.87
CA PRO A 274 15.67 23.90 5.66
C PRO A 274 16.52 22.65 5.89
N ALA A 275 17.21 22.54 7.03
CA ALA A 275 18.02 21.37 7.41
C ALA A 275 17.21 20.07 7.56
N PHE A 276 15.88 20.18 7.72
CA PHE A 276 14.95 19.06 7.79
C PHE A 276 13.98 19.04 6.60
N SER A 277 14.27 19.78 5.53
CA SER A 277 13.46 19.84 4.31
C SER A 277 14.20 19.21 3.14
N GLN A 278 13.45 18.74 2.13
CA GLN A 278 14.03 18.33 0.85
C GLN A 278 14.59 19.55 0.08
N SER A 279 15.34 19.29 -1.00
CA SER A 279 15.85 20.32 -1.91
C SER A 279 15.28 20.11 -3.31
N CYS A 280 14.63 21.14 -3.87
CA CYS A 280 14.15 21.11 -5.24
C CYS A 280 15.29 21.04 -6.26
N SER A 281 16.47 21.55 -5.91
CA SER A 281 17.68 21.44 -6.74
C SER A 281 18.14 20.00 -6.92
N ASN A 282 17.97 19.15 -5.90
CA ASN A 282 18.36 17.74 -5.97
C ASN A 282 17.56 17.00 -7.05
N TYR A 283 16.25 17.26 -7.13
CA TYR A 283 15.38 16.69 -8.17
C TYR A 283 15.63 17.26 -9.57
N ARG A 284 16.21 18.47 -9.69
CA ARG A 284 16.63 19.02 -11.00
C ARG A 284 17.96 18.42 -11.45
N ALA A 285 18.82 18.05 -10.51
CA ALA A 285 20.11 17.43 -10.80
C ALA A 285 19.94 15.97 -11.24
N GLU A 286 18.96 15.26 -10.69
CA GLU A 286 18.70 13.86 -11.03
C GLU A 286 17.68 13.68 -12.16
N LYS A 287 18.01 12.80 -13.11
CA LYS A 287 17.16 12.53 -14.28
C LYS A 287 16.21 11.34 -14.09
N HIS A 288 16.56 10.43 -13.19
CA HIS A 288 15.85 9.16 -13.02
C HIS A 288 14.72 9.24 -11.99
N VAL A 289 14.72 10.23 -11.10
CA VAL A 289 13.73 10.42 -10.04
C VAL A 289 13.22 11.86 -10.04
N THR A 290 11.92 12.03 -9.80
CA THR A 290 11.27 13.32 -9.64
C THR A 290 10.56 13.39 -8.28
N TYR A 291 9.79 14.44 -8.03
CA TYR A 291 8.94 14.54 -6.85
C TYR A 291 7.46 14.45 -7.26
N ALA A 292 6.63 14.02 -6.31
CA ALA A 292 5.18 14.09 -6.38
C ALA A 292 4.60 14.55 -5.04
N PHE A 293 3.30 14.81 -5.01
CA PHE A 293 2.59 15.28 -3.82
C PHE A 293 1.74 14.14 -3.25
N LEU A 294 1.86 13.85 -1.95
CA LEU A 294 1.03 12.83 -1.30
C LEU A 294 -0.45 13.26 -1.20
N TYR A 295 -0.71 14.52 -0.89
CA TYR A 295 -2.04 15.10 -1.10
C TYR A 295 -2.10 15.76 -2.48
N PRO A 296 -2.95 15.28 -3.42
CA PRO A 296 -3.06 15.84 -4.76
C PRO A 296 -3.63 17.27 -4.77
N PRO A 297 -2.91 18.30 -5.27
CA PRO A 297 -3.42 19.67 -5.35
C PRO A 297 -4.71 19.83 -6.17
N GLN A 298 -5.01 18.91 -7.09
CA GLN A 298 -6.21 18.93 -7.92
C GLN A 298 -7.50 18.63 -7.13
N LEU A 299 -7.38 18.05 -5.93
CA LEU A 299 -8.51 17.79 -5.02
C LEU A 299 -8.87 19.01 -4.17
N SER A 300 -8.04 20.06 -4.16
CA SER A 300 -8.32 21.25 -3.37
C SER A 300 -9.49 22.05 -3.93
N SER A 301 -10.36 22.51 -3.04
CA SER A 301 -11.62 23.16 -3.42
C SER A 301 -11.44 24.56 -4.03
N ASN A 302 -10.31 25.23 -3.79
CA ASN A 302 -10.04 26.58 -4.30
C ASN A 302 -8.53 26.83 -4.45
N LEU A 303 -8.17 27.93 -5.11
CA LEU A 303 -6.78 28.30 -5.39
C LEU A 303 -5.93 28.51 -4.14
N GLU A 304 -6.50 29.08 -3.07
CA GLU A 304 -5.76 29.32 -1.82
C GLU A 304 -5.32 27.99 -1.19
N LYS A 305 -6.20 27.00 -1.17
CA LYS A 305 -5.88 25.66 -0.66
C LYS A 305 -4.91 24.89 -1.56
N LYS A 306 -4.94 25.13 -2.88
CA LYS A 306 -3.93 24.60 -3.81
C LYS A 306 -2.52 25.06 -3.44
N TYR A 307 -2.37 26.29 -2.93
CA TYR A 307 -1.07 26.79 -2.44
C TYR A 307 -0.58 26.07 -1.17
N GLU A 308 -1.47 25.50 -0.37
CA GLU A 308 -1.11 24.64 0.78
C GLU A 308 -0.75 23.22 0.33
N ALA A 309 -1.31 22.75 -0.78
CA ALA A 309 -1.02 21.43 -1.34
C ALA A 309 0.37 21.34 -2.01
N VAL A 310 0.90 22.45 -2.51
CA VAL A 310 2.23 22.52 -3.16
C VAL A 310 3.38 22.81 -2.19
N LEU A 311 3.20 22.53 -0.90
CA LEU A 311 4.27 22.64 0.10
C LEU A 311 5.30 21.51 -0.07
N ILE A 312 6.58 21.82 0.17
CA ILE A 312 7.67 20.84 0.13
C ILE A 312 7.52 19.74 1.19
N THR A 313 6.80 20.02 2.28
CA THR A 313 6.46 19.02 3.30
C THR A 313 5.39 18.04 2.86
N ASN A 314 4.78 18.24 1.69
CA ASN A 314 3.88 17.30 1.03
C ASN A 314 4.56 16.53 -0.10
N THR A 315 5.86 16.75 -0.37
CA THR A 315 6.57 16.09 -1.46
C THR A 315 7.23 14.78 -1.05
N VAL A 316 7.26 13.83 -1.98
CA VAL A 316 7.96 12.54 -1.87
C VAL A 316 8.69 12.19 -3.17
N PRO A 317 9.82 11.46 -3.13
CA PRO A 317 10.52 11.00 -4.33
C PRO A 317 9.70 9.98 -5.11
N MET A 318 9.43 10.25 -6.39
CA MET A 318 8.75 9.32 -7.29
C MET A 318 9.49 9.16 -8.62
N TYR A 319 9.62 7.94 -9.12
CA TYR A 319 10.06 7.68 -10.48
C TYR A 319 9.04 8.26 -11.47
N PRO A 320 9.49 8.85 -12.60
CA PRO A 320 8.59 9.42 -13.59
C PRO A 320 7.52 8.43 -14.09
N ALA A 321 7.88 7.17 -14.32
CA ALA A 321 6.96 6.13 -14.81
C ALA A 321 5.84 5.84 -13.80
N PHE A 322 6.20 5.64 -12.53
CA PHE A 322 5.24 5.49 -11.44
C PHE A 322 4.39 6.75 -11.21
N LYS A 323 4.96 7.95 -11.36
CA LYS A 323 4.21 9.21 -11.22
C LYS A 323 3.15 9.38 -12.30
N SER A 324 3.46 9.00 -13.55
CA SER A 324 2.49 9.02 -14.65
C SER A 324 1.31 8.09 -14.38
N GLU A 325 1.54 6.93 -13.76
CA GLU A 325 0.48 6.01 -13.34
C GLU A 325 -0.26 6.53 -12.09
N LEU A 326 0.42 6.64 -10.95
CA LEU A 326 -0.24 6.84 -9.66
C LEU A 326 -1.08 8.13 -9.61
N SER A 327 -0.63 9.21 -10.24
CA SER A 327 -1.27 10.52 -10.05
C SER A 327 -2.67 10.59 -10.67
N PRO A 328 -2.90 10.27 -11.97
CA PRO A 328 -4.24 10.09 -12.54
C PRO A 328 -5.12 9.09 -11.79
N ASP A 329 -4.55 7.95 -11.41
CA ASP A 329 -5.33 6.82 -10.91
C ASP A 329 -5.75 6.95 -9.47
N GLU A 330 -4.88 7.48 -8.61
CA GLU A 330 -5.28 7.85 -7.25
C GLU A 330 -6.47 8.81 -7.30
N ARG A 331 -6.46 9.79 -8.22
CA ARG A 331 -7.58 10.73 -8.37
C ARG A 331 -8.85 10.06 -8.91
N ALA A 332 -8.73 9.20 -9.92
CA ALA A 332 -9.86 8.51 -10.51
C ALA A 332 -10.50 7.53 -9.50
N LEU A 333 -9.68 6.74 -8.83
CA LEU A 333 -10.09 5.78 -7.80
C LEU A 333 -10.71 6.49 -6.61
N VAL A 334 -10.06 7.51 -6.05
CA VAL A 334 -10.58 8.26 -4.91
C VAL A 334 -11.91 8.93 -5.27
N LYS A 335 -12.06 9.46 -6.49
CA LYS A 335 -13.34 10.02 -6.96
C LYS A 335 -14.42 8.94 -7.11
N LYS A 336 -14.10 7.78 -7.69
CA LYS A 336 -15.00 6.62 -7.81
C LYS A 336 -15.49 6.17 -6.44
N TYR A 337 -14.57 5.90 -5.52
CA TYR A 337 -14.87 5.48 -4.15
C TYR A 337 -15.64 6.54 -3.37
N ALA A 338 -15.28 7.82 -3.49
CA ALA A 338 -16.04 8.91 -2.85
C ALA A 338 -17.49 8.95 -3.37
N THR A 339 -17.69 8.73 -4.67
CA THR A 339 -19.02 8.75 -5.29
C THR A 339 -19.87 7.56 -4.84
N GLU A 340 -19.29 6.35 -4.87
CA GLU A 340 -19.97 5.09 -4.57
C GLU A 340 -20.23 4.90 -3.06
N ARG A 341 -19.34 5.42 -2.21
CA ARG A 341 -19.36 5.17 -0.75
C ARG A 341 -19.75 6.39 0.09
N ASN A 342 -20.34 7.40 -0.54
CA ASN A 342 -20.79 8.64 0.09
C ASN A 342 -19.67 9.37 0.85
N GLY A 343 -18.52 9.49 0.18
CA GLY A 343 -17.28 10.04 0.71
C GLY A 343 -16.32 8.95 1.18
N VAL A 344 -15.04 9.28 1.14
CA VAL A 344 -13.95 8.37 1.52
C VAL A 344 -12.85 9.15 2.23
N ASN A 345 -12.36 8.61 3.34
CA ASN A 345 -11.12 9.06 3.96
C ASN A 345 -9.97 8.27 3.33
N VAL A 346 -8.93 8.99 2.96
CA VAL A 346 -7.73 8.45 2.32
C VAL A 346 -6.57 8.65 3.29
N LEU A 347 -5.75 7.62 3.45
CA LEU A 347 -4.46 7.69 4.12
C LEU A 347 -3.41 7.13 3.18
N VAL A 348 -2.41 7.94 2.83
CA VAL A 348 -1.34 7.56 1.91
C VAL A 348 0.03 7.79 2.54
N GLY A 349 1.04 7.05 2.09
CA GLY A 349 2.42 7.30 2.54
C GLY A 349 3.45 6.34 1.93
N PRO A 350 4.73 6.58 2.19
CA PRO A 350 5.83 5.77 1.68
C PRO A 350 6.05 4.49 2.52
N ILE A 351 6.58 3.45 1.87
CA ILE A 351 7.05 2.20 2.48
C ILE A 351 8.52 1.97 2.08
N PHE A 352 9.32 1.51 3.05
CA PHE A 352 10.71 1.11 2.84
C PHE A 352 10.87 -0.35 3.27
N ASP A 353 11.09 -1.23 2.28
CA ASP A 353 11.27 -2.68 2.41
C ASP A 353 12.27 -3.17 1.34
N TYR A 354 13.53 -2.76 1.48
CA TYR A 354 14.62 -3.06 0.54
C TYR A 354 15.20 -4.47 0.70
N ASN A 355 14.96 -5.11 1.84
CA ASN A 355 15.35 -6.50 2.07
C ASN A 355 14.21 -7.47 1.76
N TYR A 356 13.02 -6.98 1.42
CA TYR A 356 11.84 -7.76 1.11
C TYR A 356 11.54 -8.77 2.24
N ASP A 357 11.69 -8.35 3.49
CA ASP A 357 11.19 -9.13 4.64
C ASP A 357 9.79 -8.69 5.05
N GLY A 358 9.31 -7.60 4.41
CA GLY A 358 8.08 -6.85 4.61
C GLY A 358 7.70 -6.61 6.03
N VAL A 359 8.73 -6.25 6.76
CA VAL A 359 8.69 -5.41 7.94
C VAL A 359 9.31 -4.07 7.55
N ARG A 360 8.91 -3.02 8.25
CA ARG A 360 9.50 -1.68 8.08
C ARG A 360 11.03 -1.72 8.21
N ASP A 361 11.73 -1.20 7.20
CA ASP A 361 13.19 -1.05 7.24
C ASP A 361 13.71 -0.12 8.35
N SER A 362 14.92 -0.41 8.82
CA SER A 362 15.74 0.55 9.56
C SER A 362 16.50 1.48 8.60
N ALA A 363 17.10 2.55 9.12
CA ALA A 363 17.86 3.49 8.29
C ALA A 363 19.06 2.81 7.59
N GLU A 364 19.61 1.76 8.20
CA GLU A 364 20.75 1.00 7.69
C GLU A 364 20.36 0.05 6.55
N THR A 365 19.09 -0.36 6.46
CA THR A 365 18.61 -1.27 5.41
C THR A 365 18.26 -0.53 4.13
N ILE A 366 17.86 0.75 4.22
CA ILE A 366 17.46 1.58 3.07
C ILE A 366 18.67 1.84 2.16
N ARG A 367 18.51 1.54 0.86
CA ARG A 367 19.63 1.50 -0.10
C ARG A 367 19.68 2.66 -1.09
N GLU A 368 18.55 3.23 -1.49
CA GLU A 368 18.50 4.25 -2.54
C GLU A 368 18.10 5.62 -2.01
N TYR A 369 18.74 6.66 -2.55
CA TYR A 369 18.60 8.03 -2.08
C TYR A 369 18.71 9.03 -3.24
N VAL A 370 17.84 10.04 -3.26
CA VAL A 370 17.96 11.20 -4.13
C VAL A 370 19.18 12.03 -3.70
N SER A 371 20.15 12.16 -4.60
CA SER A 371 21.42 12.88 -4.35
C SER A 371 22.09 12.46 -3.03
N GLY A 372 21.97 11.19 -2.64
CA GLY A 372 22.58 10.62 -1.44
C GLY A 372 21.99 11.05 -0.10
N THR A 373 20.85 11.75 -0.07
CA THR A 373 20.29 12.32 1.17
C THR A 373 18.84 11.92 1.46
N THR A 374 17.94 12.03 0.47
CA THR A 374 16.52 11.75 0.67
C THR A 374 16.20 10.32 0.25
N PRO A 375 15.76 9.43 1.16
CA PRO A 375 15.56 8.02 0.83
C PRO A 375 14.42 7.84 -0.19
N ILE A 376 14.60 6.96 -1.15
CA ILE A 376 13.57 6.64 -2.15
C ILE A 376 12.67 5.52 -1.57
N PRO A 377 11.34 5.67 -1.54
CA PRO A 377 10.46 4.60 -1.08
C PRO A 377 10.52 3.38 -2.02
N SER A 378 10.44 2.17 -1.46
CA SER A 378 10.28 0.93 -2.25
C SER A 378 8.85 0.76 -2.77
N HIS A 379 7.87 1.25 -2.01
CA HIS A 379 6.45 1.16 -2.30
C HIS A 379 5.72 2.39 -1.77
N TYR A 380 4.49 2.60 -2.22
CA TYR A 380 3.54 3.54 -1.63
C TYR A 380 2.28 2.81 -1.18
N PHE A 381 1.78 3.13 0.01
CA PHE A 381 0.50 2.60 0.45
C PHE A 381 -0.63 3.60 0.24
N VAL A 382 -1.83 3.06 0.00
CA VAL A 382 -3.08 3.81 0.02
C VAL A 382 -4.09 3.01 0.84
N VAL A 383 -4.68 3.62 1.87
CA VAL A 383 -5.78 3.05 2.66
C VAL A 383 -7.01 3.92 2.47
N LEU A 384 -8.04 3.35 1.86
CA LEU A 384 -9.35 3.96 1.66
C LEU A 384 -10.30 3.46 2.75
N THR A 385 -10.91 4.39 3.48
CA THR A 385 -11.85 4.05 4.57
C THR A 385 -13.15 4.84 4.41
N SER A 386 -14.27 4.14 4.53
CA SER A 386 -15.63 4.68 4.40
C SER A 386 -16.56 4.03 5.43
N CYS A 387 -17.78 4.54 5.55
CA CYS A 387 -18.79 3.87 6.36
C CYS A 387 -19.31 2.63 5.63
N LEU A 388 -19.52 1.52 6.35
CA LEU A 388 -20.15 0.32 5.75
C LEU A 388 -21.61 0.61 5.37
N ASP A 389 -22.27 1.48 6.11
CA ASP A 389 -23.56 2.06 5.75
C ASP A 389 -23.35 3.29 4.87
N PHE A 390 -23.54 3.12 3.56
CA PHE A 390 -23.32 4.16 2.55
C PHE A 390 -24.29 5.35 2.65
N THR A 391 -25.28 5.32 3.57
CA THR A 391 -26.12 6.49 3.86
C THR A 391 -25.41 7.53 4.71
N GLN A 392 -24.37 7.12 5.46
CA GLN A 392 -23.54 7.99 6.29
C GLN A 392 -22.27 8.40 5.54
N THR A 393 -21.74 9.58 5.85
CA THR A 393 -20.48 10.04 5.26
C THR A 393 -19.28 9.47 6.02
N ALA A 394 -18.12 9.37 5.35
CA ALA A 394 -16.91 8.83 5.96
C ALA A 394 -16.44 9.60 7.22
N ASP A 395 -16.66 10.92 7.27
CA ASP A 395 -16.29 11.79 8.40
C ASP A 395 -17.32 11.82 9.54
N SER A 396 -18.51 11.22 9.35
CA SER A 396 -19.57 11.16 10.36
C SER A 396 -20.07 9.74 10.65
N CYS A 397 -19.30 8.72 10.28
CA CYS A 397 -19.68 7.32 10.43
C CYS A 397 -19.78 6.89 11.91
N SER A 398 -20.97 6.46 12.31
CA SER A 398 -21.24 5.93 13.65
C SER A 398 -21.15 4.40 13.73
N GLY A 399 -21.29 3.73 12.57
CA GLY A 399 -21.38 2.28 12.42
C GLY A 399 -20.04 1.57 12.13
N PRO A 400 -20.09 0.31 11.66
CA PRO A 400 -18.93 -0.40 11.15
C PRO A 400 -18.30 0.33 9.96
N LEU A 401 -16.98 0.18 9.82
CA LEU A 401 -16.21 0.75 8.72
C LEU A 401 -16.05 -0.26 7.59
N SER A 402 -15.81 0.25 6.38
CA SER A 402 -15.37 -0.50 5.21
C SER A 402 -14.03 0.06 4.75
N SER A 403 -13.03 -0.82 4.58
CA SER A 403 -11.67 -0.46 4.17
C SER A 403 -11.24 -1.21 2.92
N ALA A 404 -10.43 -0.54 2.09
CA ALA A 404 -9.63 -1.16 1.04
C ALA A 404 -8.20 -0.60 1.17
N ALA A 405 -7.18 -1.44 1.03
CA ALA A 405 -5.80 -1.02 1.09
C ALA A 405 -5.01 -1.54 -0.13
N PHE A 406 -3.98 -0.80 -0.49
CA PHE A 406 -3.11 -1.07 -1.62
C PHE A 406 -1.66 -0.81 -1.21
N ILE A 407 -0.74 -1.64 -1.69
CA ILE A 407 0.71 -1.44 -1.56
C ILE A 407 1.31 -1.49 -2.96
N LEU A 408 1.55 -0.32 -3.52
CA LEU A 408 1.91 -0.15 -4.92
C LEU A 408 3.44 -0.14 -5.07
N PRO A 409 4.03 -0.98 -5.94
CA PRO A 409 5.46 -1.05 -6.13
C PRO A 409 6.00 0.21 -6.82
N HIS A 410 6.96 0.85 -6.19
CA HIS A 410 7.53 2.09 -6.69
C HIS A 410 8.68 1.78 -7.66
N ARG A 411 8.36 1.69 -8.96
CA ARG A 411 9.28 1.19 -10.00
C ARG A 411 9.69 2.28 -11.00
N PRO A 412 10.90 2.15 -11.60
CA PRO A 412 11.36 3.08 -12.64
C PRO A 412 10.70 2.86 -14.01
N ASN A 413 9.98 1.74 -14.18
CA ASN A 413 9.30 1.35 -15.42
C ASN A 413 7.98 0.62 -15.13
N ASN A 414 7.14 0.51 -16.17
CA ASN A 414 5.77 0.00 -16.10
C ASN A 414 5.66 -1.39 -16.74
N ASP A 415 6.77 -2.12 -16.80
CA ASP A 415 6.86 -3.38 -17.56
C ASP A 415 6.02 -4.52 -16.94
N GLU A 416 5.54 -4.33 -15.70
CA GLU A 416 4.53 -5.20 -15.08
C GLU A 416 3.21 -5.20 -15.85
N THR A 417 2.87 -4.09 -16.47
CA THR A 417 1.65 -3.96 -17.26
C THR A 417 1.99 -4.08 -18.74
N CYS A 418 1.65 -5.21 -19.35
CA CYS A 418 1.86 -5.44 -20.79
C CYS A 418 1.08 -4.46 -21.69
N ASN A 419 -0.02 -3.89 -21.19
CA ASN A 419 -0.83 -2.88 -21.87
C ASN A 419 -0.44 -1.44 -21.51
N SER A 420 0.74 -1.21 -20.92
CA SER A 420 1.21 0.14 -20.54
C SER A 420 1.36 1.12 -21.72
N SER A 421 1.29 0.63 -22.97
CA SER A 421 1.23 1.45 -24.18
C SER A 421 -0.18 1.91 -24.58
N GLU A 422 -1.22 1.36 -23.95
CA GLU A 422 -2.63 1.73 -24.11
C GLU A 422 -3.02 2.87 -23.16
N ASP A 423 -4.22 3.42 -23.30
CA ASP A 423 -4.74 4.46 -22.41
C ASP A 423 -4.81 3.96 -20.95
N GLU A 424 -4.34 4.78 -20.01
CA GLU A 424 -4.22 4.47 -18.58
C GLU A 424 -5.52 3.93 -17.98
N SER A 425 -6.68 4.37 -18.48
CA SER A 425 -8.00 3.92 -18.02
C SER A 425 -8.27 2.42 -18.23
N HIS A 426 -7.48 1.72 -19.05
CA HIS A 426 -7.70 0.31 -19.38
C HIS A 426 -6.97 -0.68 -18.48
N TRP A 427 -5.94 -0.27 -17.73
CA TRP A 427 -5.07 -1.23 -17.04
C TRP A 427 -4.67 -0.86 -15.61
N VAL A 428 -4.76 0.42 -15.22
CA VAL A 428 -4.26 0.82 -13.89
C VAL A 428 -5.19 0.39 -12.76
N GLU A 429 -6.51 0.36 -12.98
CA GLU A 429 -7.44 -0.21 -11.99
C GLU A 429 -7.09 -1.69 -11.71
N ASP A 430 -6.68 -2.43 -12.73
CA ASP A 430 -6.29 -3.83 -12.61
C ASP A 430 -4.95 -3.98 -11.87
N LEU A 431 -3.99 -3.08 -12.12
CA LEU A 431 -2.73 -3.01 -11.35
C LEU A 431 -3.01 -2.77 -9.85
N MET A 432 -3.89 -1.82 -9.52
CA MET A 432 -4.25 -1.56 -8.12
C MET A 432 -4.97 -2.77 -7.49
N LYS A 433 -5.91 -3.41 -8.21
CA LYS A 433 -6.57 -4.64 -7.73
C LYS A 433 -5.56 -5.77 -7.51
N MET A 434 -4.55 -5.89 -8.36
CA MET A 434 -3.47 -6.86 -8.22
C MET A 434 -2.65 -6.61 -6.95
N HIS A 435 -2.43 -5.34 -6.62
CA HIS A 435 -1.68 -4.88 -5.44
C HIS A 435 -2.55 -4.56 -4.22
N THR A 436 -3.75 -5.15 -4.15
CA THR A 436 -4.57 -5.06 -2.94
C THR A 436 -3.91 -5.74 -1.75
N ALA A 437 -4.10 -5.16 -0.57
CA ALA A 437 -3.50 -5.59 0.67
C ALA A 437 -4.50 -5.46 1.83
N ARG A 438 -4.14 -6.04 2.98
CA ARG A 438 -4.85 -5.78 4.24
C ARG A 438 -4.30 -4.49 4.85
N VAL A 439 -5.10 -3.80 5.66
CA VAL A 439 -4.57 -2.69 6.47
C VAL A 439 -3.47 -3.20 7.41
N ARG A 440 -3.56 -4.45 7.86
CA ARG A 440 -2.52 -5.09 8.67
C ARG A 440 -1.17 -5.18 7.96
N ASP A 441 -1.14 -5.40 6.64
CA ASP A 441 0.11 -5.43 5.88
C ASP A 441 0.76 -4.05 5.85
N VAL A 442 -0.05 -3.00 5.65
CA VAL A 442 0.39 -1.60 5.74
C VAL A 442 0.99 -1.29 7.11
N GLU A 443 0.34 -1.72 8.20
CA GLU A 443 0.86 -1.51 9.56
C GLU A 443 2.23 -2.14 9.80
N ILE A 444 2.45 -3.36 9.28
CA ILE A 444 3.71 -4.09 9.43
C ILE A 444 4.83 -3.40 8.64
N LEU A 445 4.56 -3.02 7.39
CA LEU A 445 5.52 -2.37 6.48
C LEU A 445 5.85 -0.93 6.87
N THR A 446 4.95 -0.23 7.57
CA THR A 446 5.14 1.18 7.94
C THR A 446 5.51 1.36 9.40
N GLY A 447 5.24 0.38 10.27
CA GLY A 447 5.35 0.52 11.72
C GLY A 447 4.32 1.50 12.31
N LEU A 448 3.19 1.70 11.62
CA LEU A 448 2.07 2.51 12.07
C LEU A 448 0.97 1.62 12.69
N ASP A 449 0.17 2.18 13.60
CA ASP A 449 -1.07 1.55 14.08
C ASP A 449 -2.27 2.45 13.83
N LEU A 450 -3.21 1.96 13.03
CA LEU A 450 -4.35 2.72 12.50
C LEU A 450 -5.61 2.50 13.35
N TYR A 451 -6.63 3.33 13.12
CA TYR A 451 -7.99 3.21 13.70
C TYR A 451 -8.05 3.18 15.23
N ARG A 452 -7.20 3.98 15.88
CA ARG A 452 -7.09 4.02 17.35
C ARG A 452 -8.24 4.76 18.03
N ARG A 453 -8.96 5.60 17.31
CA ARG A 453 -10.10 6.37 17.81
C ARG A 453 -11.33 6.07 16.95
N THR A 454 -12.08 5.04 17.34
CA THR A 454 -13.35 4.67 16.68
C THR A 454 -14.42 4.38 17.73
N SER A 455 -15.68 4.30 17.32
CA SER A 455 -16.80 3.83 18.16
C SER A 455 -16.86 2.30 18.31
N ARG A 456 -15.97 1.56 17.63
CA ARG A 456 -15.98 0.09 17.57
C ARG A 456 -15.10 -0.53 18.65
N SER A 457 -15.39 -1.78 19.00
CA SER A 457 -14.51 -2.53 19.89
C SER A 457 -13.17 -2.81 19.20
N TYR A 458 -12.10 -2.95 19.99
CA TYR A 458 -10.79 -3.20 19.41
C TYR A 458 -10.73 -4.52 18.63
N THR A 459 -11.46 -5.55 19.06
CA THR A 459 -11.59 -6.82 18.32
C THR A 459 -12.21 -6.64 16.94
N GLU A 460 -13.21 -5.77 16.80
CA GLU A 460 -13.80 -5.46 15.48
C GLU A 460 -12.82 -4.69 14.60
N ILE A 461 -12.03 -3.80 15.18
CA ILE A 461 -10.95 -3.11 14.47
C ILE A 461 -9.86 -4.08 14.02
N LEU A 462 -9.51 -5.09 14.83
CA LEU A 462 -8.59 -6.15 14.39
C LEU A 462 -9.17 -6.94 13.21
N SER A 463 -10.45 -7.31 13.26
CA SER A 463 -11.12 -7.96 12.12
C SER A 463 -11.10 -7.10 10.85
N LEU A 464 -11.36 -5.79 10.99
CA LEU A 464 -11.27 -4.82 9.90
C LEU A 464 -9.84 -4.76 9.33
N LYS A 465 -8.83 -4.72 10.21
CA LYS A 465 -7.43 -4.64 9.79
C LYS A 465 -6.97 -5.87 9.00
N THR A 466 -7.50 -7.04 9.32
CA THR A 466 -7.20 -8.31 8.63
C THR A 466 -8.07 -8.58 7.40
N TYR A 467 -9.12 -7.77 7.17
CA TYR A 467 -9.97 -7.93 6.00
C TYR A 467 -9.21 -7.57 4.72
N MET A 468 -9.34 -8.42 3.70
CA MET A 468 -8.81 -8.19 2.36
C MET A 468 -9.97 -8.05 1.39
N HIS A 469 -9.96 -6.98 0.60
CA HIS A 469 -10.94 -6.78 -0.46
C HIS A 469 -10.41 -7.42 -1.74
N THR A 470 -11.00 -8.55 -2.17
CA THR A 470 -10.39 -9.41 -3.20
C THR A 470 -10.69 -8.98 -4.63
N TYR A 471 -11.73 -8.17 -4.87
CA TYR A 471 -12.24 -7.76 -6.19
C TYR A 471 -12.69 -8.93 -7.11
N GLU A 472 -12.61 -10.18 -6.66
CA GLU A 472 -12.98 -11.38 -7.45
C GLU A 472 -14.49 -11.55 -7.67
N SER A 473 -15.33 -10.76 -7.02
CA SER A 473 -16.78 -10.71 -7.30
C SER A 473 -17.15 -9.66 -8.34
N GLU A 474 -16.18 -8.86 -8.78
CA GLU A 474 -16.34 -7.77 -9.76
C GLU A 474 -15.78 -8.14 -11.15
N ILE A 475 -15.15 -9.31 -11.25
CA ILE A 475 -14.63 -9.96 -12.46
C ILE A 475 -15.60 -11.09 -12.83
#